data_AF-A0A9E3FD50-F1
#
_entry.id   AF-A0A9E3FD50-F1
#
_cell.length_a   1.000
_cell.length_b   1.000
_cell.length_c   1.000
_cell.angle_alpha   90.00
_cell.angle_beta   90.00
_cell.angle_gamma   90.00
#
_symmetry.space_group_name_H-M   'P 1'
#
loop_
_entity.id
_entity.type
_entity.pdbx_description
1 polymer ?
#
loop_
_entity_poly.entity_id
_entity_poly.type
_entity_poly.pdbx_seq_one_letter_code
_entity_poly.pdbx_strand_id
1 'polypeptide(L)'
;MGTGSRLRVLVSCALMISVGFGPAVAHADDSGTVTVVGTSDVVDSNLVAAVLQPGFEAAYPQYKLKYVSQGTGPAIATAESGAASALLVHAASLENQFVAAGYSAEQYGRATFYGDYVLLGPQSDPAGVLSGARHDVAAAFERIAAAGAAGHANFVSRGGTPGTTVEEHAIWALTQGVTTCDVDPANGGGTSPSTDAGPCPSSISFPSWYHVTGLSQGPNVENADVCNYDNSNCYVLTDRGTFDYLVATGAVSQLTIVTRDNAAKSRGGSSLLVNSFHLYAVNPAKFTGQPNVHINLTGAEAFLDWVTSPAGQDAVGAFMAGSGDPPFRPDAAPLVAAHHRHTVRAGRALVVHGAVSNRVPGTPPLAGIEVDLMGARKGHKPHVVAATTTHSRGTYTVRYRPHRTLRYRIATPAVQQVEIPCRHRNPKNRPSLCPKFGDELAATTVRLGKVPVRGRVTLAQPTERGGKVLLAGALRPAVTGKRARLVVQAKTSGHRFHRVGVRPLDPGARRFAVKVALRPGRAWTVRVTYTNPGLIVRTTSRHRTLVV
;
A
#
# COMPACT_ATOMS: atom_id res chain seq x y z
N MET A 1 76.00 -43.51 -42.26
CA MET A 1 76.27 -42.21 -41.61
C MET A 1 75.34 -41.22 -42.27
N GLY A 2 74.31 -40.65 -41.67
CA GLY A 2 74.01 -40.32 -40.29
C GLY A 2 73.30 -38.98 -40.36
N THR A 3 72.11 -38.87 -39.75
CA THR A 3 71.29 -37.65 -39.54
C THR A 3 70.74 -37.01 -40.83
N GLY A 4 69.43 -36.92 -41.10
CA GLY A 4 68.30 -36.65 -40.21
C GLY A 4 67.77 -35.25 -40.56
N SER A 5 66.95 -35.12 -41.62
CA SER A 5 66.33 -33.85 -42.00
C SER A 5 64.81 -33.96 -42.04
N ARG A 6 64.19 -32.93 -41.47
CA ARG A 6 62.84 -32.86 -40.89
C ARG A 6 61.75 -32.80 -41.97
N LEU A 7 60.78 -33.72 -41.90
CA LEU A 7 59.57 -33.68 -42.71
C LEU A 7 58.59 -32.66 -42.11
N ARG A 8 58.23 -31.64 -42.90
CA ARG A 8 57.16 -30.68 -42.60
C ARG A 8 55.82 -31.35 -42.83
N VAL A 9 54.98 -31.46 -41.80
CA VAL A 9 53.57 -31.84 -41.94
C VAL A 9 52.72 -30.56 -41.87
N LEU A 10 52.08 -30.25 -42.99
CA LEU A 10 51.03 -29.24 -43.12
C LEU A 10 49.76 -29.75 -42.42
N VAL A 11 49.26 -28.97 -41.46
CA VAL A 11 47.94 -29.21 -40.85
C VAL A 11 46.90 -28.39 -41.61
N SER A 12 46.07 -29.06 -42.40
CA SER A 12 44.87 -28.49 -43.03
C SER A 12 43.80 -28.23 -41.96
N CYS A 13 43.34 -26.98 -41.87
CA CYS A 13 42.16 -26.59 -41.10
C CYS A 13 40.89 -27.09 -41.81
N ALA A 14 40.21 -28.08 -41.22
CA ALA A 14 38.85 -28.43 -41.57
C ALA A 14 37.88 -27.54 -40.74
N LEU A 15 37.15 -26.67 -41.42
CA LEU A 15 36.12 -25.82 -40.85
C LEU A 15 34.86 -26.67 -40.57
N MET A 16 34.68 -27.11 -39.32
CA MET A 16 33.43 -27.68 -38.83
C MET A 16 32.43 -26.54 -38.62
N ILE A 17 31.40 -26.47 -39.47
CA ILE A 17 30.21 -25.65 -39.24
C ILE A 17 29.41 -26.34 -38.13
N SER A 18 29.65 -25.94 -36.89
CA SER A 18 28.77 -26.24 -35.77
C SER A 18 27.52 -25.38 -35.92
N VAL A 19 26.41 -25.99 -36.35
CA VAL A 19 25.07 -25.42 -36.18
C VAL A 19 24.81 -25.38 -34.68
N GLY A 20 25.10 -24.24 -34.06
CA GLY A 20 24.74 -23.98 -32.67
C GLY A 20 23.22 -23.94 -32.56
N PHE A 21 22.63 -25.01 -32.01
CA PHE A 21 21.35 -24.90 -31.32
C PHE A 21 21.58 -24.00 -30.10
N GLY A 22 21.33 -22.70 -30.26
CA GLY A 22 21.19 -21.82 -29.11
C GLY A 22 20.01 -22.29 -28.25
N PRO A 23 20.04 -22.11 -26.92
CA PRO A 23 18.87 -22.37 -26.09
C PRO A 23 17.72 -21.53 -26.61
N ALA A 24 16.60 -22.17 -26.95
CA ALA A 24 15.36 -21.50 -27.29
C ALA A 24 14.99 -20.62 -26.08
N VAL A 25 15.12 -19.31 -26.26
CA VAL A 25 14.65 -18.32 -25.29
C VAL A 25 13.16 -18.56 -25.13
N ALA A 26 12.67 -18.72 -23.90
CA ALA A 26 11.24 -18.67 -23.65
C ALA A 26 10.72 -17.36 -24.28
N HIS A 27 9.84 -17.47 -25.28
CA HIS A 27 9.30 -16.31 -25.95
C HIS A 27 8.39 -15.57 -24.97
N ALA A 28 8.72 -14.32 -24.64
CA ALA A 28 7.76 -13.40 -24.05
C ALA A 28 6.56 -13.32 -25.00
N ASP A 29 5.37 -13.61 -24.47
CA ASP A 29 4.14 -13.58 -25.25
C ASP A 29 3.59 -12.16 -25.30
N ASP A 30 3.59 -11.55 -26.49
CA ASP A 30 2.99 -10.24 -26.75
C ASP A 30 1.48 -10.33 -27.03
N SER A 31 0.84 -11.44 -26.64
CA SER A 31 -0.59 -11.64 -26.86
C SER A 31 -1.42 -10.51 -26.25
N GLY A 32 -2.48 -10.13 -26.96
CA GLY A 32 -3.47 -9.17 -26.44
C GLY A 32 -4.29 -9.73 -25.27
N THR A 33 -4.03 -10.94 -24.78
CA THR A 33 -4.75 -11.55 -23.64
C THR A 33 -3.81 -11.71 -22.45
N VAL A 34 -4.22 -11.18 -21.31
CA VAL A 34 -3.51 -11.36 -20.03
C VAL A 34 -4.29 -12.39 -19.22
N THR A 35 -3.72 -13.59 -19.08
CA THR A 35 -4.33 -14.64 -18.26
C THR A 35 -3.88 -14.48 -16.81
N VAL A 36 -4.83 -14.14 -15.94
CA VAL A 36 -4.64 -14.07 -14.49
C VAL A 36 -5.36 -15.27 -13.89
N VAL A 37 -4.68 -16.06 -13.08
CA VAL A 37 -5.33 -17.10 -12.27
C VAL A 37 -5.44 -16.61 -10.83
N GLY A 38 -6.55 -16.89 -10.17
CA GLY A 38 -6.73 -16.43 -8.80
C GLY A 38 -7.92 -17.03 -8.09
N THR A 39 -8.16 -16.56 -6.87
CA THR A 39 -9.11 -17.20 -5.97
C THR A 39 -10.57 -16.93 -6.33
N SER A 40 -11.43 -17.93 -6.08
CA SER A 40 -12.83 -17.87 -6.47
C SER A 40 -13.61 -16.77 -5.76
N ASP A 41 -13.26 -16.40 -4.53
CA ASP A 41 -13.90 -15.33 -3.77
C ASP A 41 -13.82 -13.94 -4.44
N VAL A 42 -12.79 -13.66 -5.24
CA VAL A 42 -12.71 -12.42 -6.02
C VAL A 42 -13.76 -12.39 -7.15
N VAL A 43 -14.09 -13.57 -7.69
CA VAL A 43 -15.13 -13.73 -8.72
C VAL A 43 -16.52 -13.84 -8.09
N ASP A 44 -16.65 -14.62 -7.03
CA ASP A 44 -17.91 -14.87 -6.31
C ASP A 44 -18.42 -13.60 -5.62
N SER A 45 -17.52 -12.69 -5.22
CA SER A 45 -17.88 -11.33 -4.77
C SER A 45 -18.22 -10.36 -5.92
N ASN A 46 -18.11 -10.79 -7.17
CA ASN A 46 -18.28 -9.97 -8.39
C ASN A 46 -17.23 -8.85 -8.58
N LEU A 47 -16.14 -8.82 -7.79
CA LEU A 47 -15.11 -7.78 -7.88
C LEU A 47 -14.40 -7.80 -9.26
N VAL A 48 -14.15 -8.98 -9.83
CA VAL A 48 -13.51 -9.09 -11.15
C VAL A 48 -14.32 -8.38 -12.23
N ALA A 49 -15.60 -8.74 -12.39
CA ALA A 49 -16.44 -8.22 -13.47
C ALA A 49 -16.87 -6.77 -13.24
N ALA A 50 -17.07 -6.37 -11.97
CA ALA A 50 -17.50 -5.01 -11.65
C ALA A 50 -16.36 -3.99 -11.66
N VAL A 51 -15.12 -4.40 -11.37
CA VAL A 51 -14.01 -3.47 -11.13
C VAL A 51 -12.76 -3.84 -11.90
N LEU A 52 -12.19 -5.03 -11.66
CA LEU A 52 -10.84 -5.34 -12.12
C LEU A 52 -10.75 -5.40 -13.64
N GLN A 53 -11.65 -6.14 -14.28
CA GLN A 53 -11.70 -6.28 -15.72
C GLN A 53 -11.99 -4.96 -16.45
N PRO A 54 -13.13 -4.27 -16.20
CA PRO A 54 -13.45 -3.05 -16.94
C PRO A 54 -12.43 -1.94 -16.68
N GLY A 55 -11.92 -1.82 -15.46
CA GLY A 55 -10.93 -0.81 -15.10
C GLY A 55 -9.57 -1.04 -15.76
N PHE A 56 -9.08 -2.28 -15.77
CA PHE A 56 -7.84 -2.64 -16.44
C PHE A 56 -7.94 -2.46 -17.96
N GLU A 57 -8.98 -2.99 -18.61
CA GLU A 57 -9.15 -2.87 -20.06
C GLU A 57 -9.36 -1.43 -20.52
N ALA A 58 -9.92 -0.56 -19.68
CA ALA A 58 -10.02 0.87 -19.96
C ALA A 58 -8.64 1.58 -19.89
N ALA A 59 -7.78 1.19 -18.94
CA ALA A 59 -6.45 1.76 -18.79
C ALA A 59 -5.44 1.21 -19.82
N TYR A 60 -5.61 -0.05 -20.23
CA TYR A 60 -4.73 -0.77 -21.15
C TYR A 60 -5.56 -1.44 -22.26
N PRO A 61 -6.11 -0.67 -23.21
CA PRO A 61 -7.05 -1.16 -24.23
C PRO A 61 -6.46 -2.18 -25.21
N GLN A 62 -5.13 -2.31 -25.25
CA GLN A 62 -4.44 -3.35 -26.01
C GLN A 62 -4.55 -4.74 -25.38
N TYR A 63 -4.98 -4.84 -24.11
CA TYR A 63 -5.10 -6.10 -23.38
C TYR A 63 -6.56 -6.46 -23.10
N LYS A 64 -6.84 -7.76 -23.08
CA LYS A 64 -8.05 -8.40 -22.61
C LYS A 64 -7.73 -9.23 -21.37
N LEU A 65 -8.48 -9.01 -20.30
CA LEU A 65 -8.29 -9.77 -19.07
C LEU A 65 -9.01 -11.11 -19.17
N LYS A 66 -8.28 -12.21 -19.06
CA LYS A 66 -8.84 -13.53 -18.84
C LYS A 66 -8.57 -13.95 -17.41
N TYR A 67 -9.57 -13.82 -16.54
CA TYR A 67 -9.48 -14.29 -15.16
C TYR A 67 -9.92 -15.75 -15.05
N VAL A 68 -9.05 -16.61 -14.52
CA VAL A 68 -9.33 -18.04 -14.28
C VAL A 68 -9.55 -18.23 -12.78
N SER A 69 -10.79 -18.53 -12.41
CA SER A 69 -11.25 -18.68 -11.02
C SER A 69 -10.98 -20.08 -10.48
N GLN A 70 -10.21 -20.19 -9.40
CA GLN A 70 -9.84 -21.47 -8.76
C GLN A 70 -9.69 -21.31 -7.23
N GLY A 71 -9.45 -22.39 -6.48
CA GLY A 71 -8.94 -22.28 -5.10
C GLY A 71 -7.46 -21.87 -5.09
N THR A 72 -6.92 -21.37 -3.98
CA THR A 72 -5.53 -20.88 -3.89
C THR A 72 -4.50 -21.92 -4.31
N GLY A 73 -4.57 -23.16 -3.81
CA GLY A 73 -3.66 -24.23 -4.21
C GLY A 73 -3.70 -24.54 -5.71
N PRO A 74 -4.87 -24.84 -6.30
CA PRO A 74 -4.98 -25.02 -7.76
C PRO A 74 -4.55 -23.81 -8.59
N ALA A 75 -4.82 -22.58 -8.12
CA ALA A 75 -4.39 -21.35 -8.78
C ALA A 75 -2.85 -21.26 -8.82
N ILE A 76 -2.20 -21.54 -7.69
CA ILE A 76 -0.74 -21.62 -7.59
C ILE A 76 -0.22 -22.72 -8.53
N ALA A 77 -0.78 -23.93 -8.49
CA ALA A 77 -0.35 -25.02 -9.38
C ALA A 77 -0.50 -24.67 -10.87
N THR A 78 -1.56 -23.94 -11.25
CA THR A 78 -1.78 -23.44 -12.61
C THR A 78 -0.73 -22.41 -13.01
N ALA A 79 -0.33 -21.52 -12.10
CA ALA A 79 0.75 -20.57 -12.33
C ALA A 79 2.12 -21.30 -12.42
N GLU A 80 2.36 -22.28 -11.56
CA GLU A 80 3.58 -23.12 -11.55
C GLU A 80 3.71 -24.00 -12.78
N SER A 81 2.60 -24.35 -13.44
CA SER A 81 2.59 -25.06 -14.72
C SER A 81 2.76 -24.13 -15.93
N GLY A 82 2.86 -22.82 -15.73
CA GLY A 82 3.02 -21.84 -16.80
C GLY A 82 1.75 -21.55 -17.59
N ALA A 83 0.57 -21.89 -17.07
CA ALA A 83 -0.71 -21.71 -17.76
C ALA A 83 -1.35 -20.32 -17.50
N ALA A 84 -0.70 -19.46 -16.71
CA ALA A 84 -1.13 -18.09 -16.43
C ALA A 84 0.09 -17.15 -16.38
N SER A 85 -0.14 -15.86 -16.63
CA SER A 85 0.90 -14.82 -16.61
C SER A 85 0.97 -14.07 -15.27
N ALA A 86 -0.12 -14.05 -14.51
CA ALA A 86 -0.16 -13.49 -13.16
C ALA A 86 -1.06 -14.32 -12.23
N LEU A 87 -0.82 -14.17 -10.93
CA LEU A 87 -1.50 -14.85 -9.83
C LEU A 87 -2.10 -13.82 -8.86
N LEU A 88 -3.37 -13.97 -8.48
CA LEU A 88 -4.07 -13.19 -7.43
C LEU A 88 -4.59 -14.12 -6.33
N VAL A 89 -3.97 -14.11 -5.15
CA VAL A 89 -4.28 -15.06 -4.05
C VAL A 89 -4.18 -14.40 -2.67
N HIS A 90 -4.56 -15.14 -1.62
CA HIS A 90 -4.64 -14.67 -0.23
C HIS A 90 -4.28 -15.73 0.82
N ALA A 91 -3.36 -16.65 0.50
CA ALA A 91 -2.83 -17.62 1.46
C ALA A 91 -1.32 -17.47 1.61
N ALA A 92 -0.90 -16.63 2.57
CA ALA A 92 0.50 -16.28 2.80
C ALA A 92 1.45 -17.50 2.95
N SER A 93 0.99 -18.61 3.52
CA SER A 93 1.80 -19.83 3.66
C SER A 93 2.09 -20.51 2.32
N LEU A 94 1.14 -20.51 1.38
CA LEU A 94 1.31 -21.06 0.03
C LEU A 94 2.03 -20.06 -0.89
N GLU A 95 1.74 -18.78 -0.76
CA GLU A 95 2.43 -17.70 -1.49
C GLU A 95 3.93 -17.69 -1.21
N ASN A 96 4.32 -17.85 0.06
CA ASN A 96 5.73 -17.97 0.43
C ASN A 96 6.42 -19.16 -0.26
N GLN A 97 5.72 -20.28 -0.44
CA GLN A 97 6.26 -21.45 -1.13
C GLN A 97 6.44 -21.14 -2.63
N PHE A 98 5.46 -20.53 -3.27
CA PHE A 98 5.52 -20.10 -4.67
C PHE A 98 6.70 -19.16 -4.95
N VAL A 99 6.89 -18.15 -4.08
CA VAL A 99 8.02 -17.20 -4.16
C VAL A 99 9.35 -17.90 -3.89
N ALA A 100 9.44 -18.72 -2.84
CA ALA A 100 10.66 -19.44 -2.48
C ALA A 100 11.09 -20.45 -3.56
N ALA A 101 10.12 -21.06 -4.24
CA ALA A 101 10.34 -21.92 -5.39
C ALA A 101 10.77 -21.12 -6.63
N GLY A 102 10.67 -19.79 -6.64
CA GLY A 102 11.17 -18.88 -7.67
C GLY A 102 10.21 -18.65 -8.84
N TYR A 103 8.93 -18.98 -8.67
CA TYR A 103 7.90 -18.79 -9.70
C TYR A 103 7.37 -17.36 -9.79
N SER A 104 7.63 -16.51 -8.79
CA SER A 104 7.39 -15.07 -8.87
C SER A 104 8.54 -14.36 -9.59
N ALA A 105 8.21 -13.44 -10.50
CA ALA A 105 9.19 -12.57 -11.17
C ALA A 105 9.75 -11.51 -10.21
N GLU A 106 8.95 -11.10 -9.22
CA GLU A 106 9.32 -10.15 -8.17
C GLU A 106 9.71 -10.89 -6.89
N GLN A 107 10.56 -10.26 -6.07
CA GLN A 107 11.05 -10.85 -4.80
C GLN A 107 9.92 -11.08 -3.79
N TYR A 108 8.87 -10.27 -3.86
CA TYR A 108 7.72 -10.27 -2.97
C TYR A 108 6.43 -10.11 -3.79
N GLY A 109 5.29 -10.42 -3.18
CA GLY A 109 3.99 -10.14 -3.79
C GLY A 109 3.65 -8.66 -3.66
N ARG A 110 2.99 -8.08 -4.67
CA ARG A 110 2.48 -6.71 -4.53
C ARG A 110 1.23 -6.72 -3.65
N ALA A 111 1.25 -5.95 -2.56
CA ALA A 111 0.04 -5.72 -1.78
C ALA A 111 -1.03 -5.09 -2.67
N THR A 112 -2.27 -5.55 -2.58
CA THR A 112 -3.35 -5.03 -3.42
C THR A 112 -4.43 -4.38 -2.57
N PHE A 113 -5.20 -5.20 -1.89
CA PHE A 113 -6.29 -4.83 -1.00
C PHE A 113 -6.41 -5.92 0.07
N TYR A 114 -7.12 -5.60 1.15
CA TYR A 114 -7.52 -6.59 2.12
C TYR A 114 -9.03 -6.56 2.34
N GLY A 115 -9.60 -7.74 2.53
CA GLY A 115 -10.93 -7.93 3.07
C GLY A 115 -10.86 -8.41 4.52
N ASP A 116 -11.99 -8.91 5.02
CA ASP A 116 -12.05 -9.58 6.31
C ASP A 116 -12.79 -10.91 6.16
N TYR A 117 -12.33 -11.92 6.89
CA TYR A 117 -13.07 -13.16 7.12
C TYR A 117 -14.20 -12.92 8.11
N VAL A 118 -15.33 -13.58 7.89
CA VAL A 118 -16.50 -13.57 8.77
C VAL A 118 -16.96 -14.99 9.03
N LEU A 119 -17.35 -15.23 10.28
CA LEU A 119 -18.05 -16.46 10.65
C LEU A 119 -19.55 -16.17 10.57
N LEU A 120 -20.23 -16.94 9.74
CA LEU A 120 -21.67 -16.89 9.58
C LEU A 120 -22.33 -18.00 10.40
N GLY A 121 -23.57 -17.77 10.80
CA GLY A 121 -24.44 -18.75 11.44
C GLY A 121 -25.91 -18.37 11.29
N PRO A 122 -26.84 -19.26 11.70
CA PRO A 122 -28.26 -18.95 11.69
C PRO A 122 -28.57 -17.84 12.69
N GLN A 123 -29.64 -17.08 12.45
CA GLN A 123 -30.05 -15.98 13.33
C GLN A 123 -30.37 -16.44 14.78
N SER A 124 -30.80 -17.69 14.96
CA SER A 124 -31.06 -18.29 16.26
C SER A 124 -29.79 -18.55 17.08
N ASP A 125 -28.63 -18.64 16.43
CA ASP A 125 -27.31 -18.90 17.02
C ASP A 125 -27.33 -19.97 18.15
N PRO A 126 -27.66 -21.24 17.84
CA PRO A 126 -27.74 -22.30 18.85
C PRO A 126 -26.40 -22.61 19.55
N ALA A 127 -25.26 -22.23 18.95
CA ALA A 127 -23.95 -22.33 19.60
C ALA A 127 -23.65 -21.18 20.58
N GLY A 128 -24.48 -20.13 20.61
CA GLY A 128 -24.35 -18.98 21.52
C GLY A 128 -23.09 -18.16 21.28
N VAL A 129 -22.61 -18.08 20.04
CA VAL A 129 -21.45 -17.29 19.63
C VAL A 129 -21.67 -15.80 19.88
N LEU A 130 -22.82 -15.26 19.50
CA LEU A 130 -23.16 -13.83 19.61
C LEU A 130 -23.07 -13.32 21.05
N SER A 131 -23.54 -14.11 22.02
CA SER A 131 -23.49 -13.74 23.43
C SER A 131 -22.16 -14.05 24.11
N GLY A 132 -21.41 -15.03 23.60
CA GLY A 132 -20.35 -15.69 24.37
C GLY A 132 -18.95 -15.66 23.77
N ALA A 133 -18.81 -15.39 22.47
CA ALA A 133 -17.54 -15.46 21.74
C ALA A 133 -17.46 -14.56 20.49
N ARG A 134 -18.36 -13.59 20.34
CA ARG A 134 -18.44 -12.70 19.16
C ARG A 134 -17.14 -12.01 18.75
N HIS A 135 -16.23 -11.80 19.69
CA HIS A 135 -14.93 -11.13 19.50
C HIS A 135 -13.73 -12.06 19.76
N ASP A 136 -13.96 -13.38 19.76
CA ASP A 136 -12.94 -14.43 19.94
C ASP A 136 -13.28 -15.61 19.02
N VAL A 137 -12.78 -15.57 17.79
CA VAL A 137 -13.19 -16.54 16.75
C VAL A 137 -12.78 -17.98 17.08
N ALA A 138 -11.66 -18.17 17.78
CA ALA A 138 -11.27 -19.50 18.25
C ALA A 138 -12.28 -20.03 19.29
N ALA A 139 -12.74 -19.18 20.22
CA ALA A 139 -13.81 -19.55 21.15
C ALA A 139 -15.17 -19.75 20.45
N ALA A 140 -15.42 -19.05 19.35
CA ALA A 140 -16.61 -19.27 18.53
C ALA A 140 -16.59 -20.67 17.87
N PHE A 141 -15.44 -21.06 17.31
CA PHE A 141 -15.23 -22.40 16.76
C PHE A 141 -15.37 -23.49 17.82
N GLU A 142 -14.79 -23.29 19.01
CA GLU A 142 -14.95 -24.20 20.17
C GLU A 142 -16.43 -24.39 20.54
N ARG A 143 -17.23 -23.31 20.54
CA ARG A 143 -18.67 -23.36 20.83
C ARG A 143 -19.45 -24.10 19.76
N ILE A 144 -19.15 -23.87 18.48
CA ILE A 144 -19.80 -24.57 17.36
C ILE A 144 -19.48 -26.06 17.43
N ALA A 145 -18.23 -26.42 17.71
CA ALA A 145 -17.83 -27.82 17.88
C ALA A 145 -18.57 -28.50 19.05
N ALA A 146 -18.70 -27.82 20.20
CA ALA A 146 -19.45 -28.34 21.33
C ALA A 146 -20.95 -28.50 21.04
N ALA A 147 -21.55 -27.51 20.37
CA ALA A 147 -22.95 -27.58 19.93
C ALA A 147 -23.17 -28.68 18.88
N GLY A 148 -22.21 -28.87 17.97
CA GLY A 148 -22.25 -29.94 16.98
C GLY A 148 -22.12 -31.33 17.60
N ALA A 149 -21.24 -31.51 18.59
CA ALA A 149 -21.14 -32.75 19.35
C ALA A 149 -22.44 -33.06 20.14
N ALA A 150 -23.20 -32.03 20.51
CA ALA A 150 -24.53 -32.16 21.13
C ALA A 150 -25.69 -32.29 20.10
N GLY A 151 -25.40 -32.27 18.80
CA GLY A 151 -26.41 -32.38 17.74
C GLY A 151 -27.24 -31.11 17.51
N HIS A 152 -26.71 -29.94 17.84
CA HIS A 152 -27.39 -28.64 17.72
C HIS A 152 -26.82 -27.70 16.64
N ALA A 153 -25.65 -28.01 16.09
CA ALA A 153 -25.00 -27.19 15.08
C ALA A 153 -24.22 -28.04 14.08
N ASN A 154 -23.95 -27.46 12.91
CA ASN A 154 -23.08 -27.99 11.87
C ASN A 154 -22.07 -26.92 11.48
N PHE A 155 -20.91 -27.34 10.99
CA PHE A 155 -19.90 -26.48 10.40
C PHE A 155 -19.67 -26.92 8.96
N VAL A 156 -19.84 -26.01 8.01
CA VAL A 156 -19.68 -26.27 6.58
C VAL A 156 -18.32 -25.73 6.12
N SER A 157 -17.38 -26.64 5.88
CA SER A 157 -16.06 -26.35 5.34
C SER A 157 -16.03 -26.58 3.84
N ARG A 158 -15.26 -25.76 3.13
CA ARG A 158 -14.94 -26.03 1.71
C ARG A 158 -14.05 -27.25 1.55
N GLY A 159 -13.13 -27.47 2.50
CA GLY A 159 -12.04 -28.45 2.40
C GLY A 159 -11.01 -28.14 1.32
N GLY A 160 -9.94 -28.95 1.26
CA GLY A 160 -8.84 -28.77 0.31
C GLY A 160 -7.94 -27.56 0.61
N THR A 161 -7.35 -26.98 -0.44
CA THR A 161 -6.44 -25.82 -0.40
C THR A 161 -6.99 -24.46 -0.88
N PRO A 162 -8.30 -24.13 -0.79
CA PRO A 162 -8.74 -22.74 -0.87
C PRO A 162 -8.15 -21.86 0.24
N GLY A 163 -7.90 -20.58 -0.02
CA GLY A 163 -7.35 -19.66 1.00
C GLY A 163 -8.21 -19.58 2.26
N THR A 164 -9.54 -19.56 2.13
CA THR A 164 -10.47 -19.60 3.28
C THR A 164 -10.31 -20.86 4.12
N THR A 165 -10.06 -22.02 3.50
CA THR A 165 -9.82 -23.28 4.22
C THR A 165 -8.48 -23.26 4.96
N VAL A 166 -7.45 -22.62 4.37
CA VAL A 166 -6.16 -22.42 5.05
C VAL A 166 -6.34 -21.57 6.31
N GLU A 167 -7.11 -20.49 6.23
CA GLU A 167 -7.43 -19.67 7.41
C GLU A 167 -8.29 -20.44 8.43
N GLU A 168 -9.30 -21.18 7.96
CA GLU A 168 -10.13 -22.04 8.81
C GLU A 168 -9.28 -23.03 9.63
N HIS A 169 -8.33 -23.71 8.97
CA HIS A 169 -7.40 -24.63 9.63
C HIS A 169 -6.46 -23.93 10.62
N ALA A 170 -6.05 -22.69 10.31
CA ALA A 170 -5.27 -21.88 11.22
C ALA A 170 -6.07 -21.51 12.49
N ILE A 171 -7.37 -21.22 12.35
CA ILE A 171 -8.27 -20.96 13.48
C ILE A 171 -8.51 -22.23 14.30
N TRP A 172 -8.78 -23.38 13.66
CA TRP A 172 -8.91 -24.67 14.35
C TRP A 172 -7.68 -25.00 15.18
N ALA A 173 -6.47 -24.71 14.68
CA ALA A 173 -5.22 -24.93 15.40
C ALA A 173 -5.06 -24.08 16.67
N LEU A 174 -5.85 -23.01 16.81
CA LEU A 174 -5.90 -22.16 18.00
C LEU A 174 -6.93 -22.64 19.04
N THR A 175 -7.82 -23.56 18.68
CA THR A 175 -8.88 -24.06 19.57
C THR A 175 -8.33 -24.96 20.68
N GLN A 176 -9.14 -25.15 21.72
CA GLN A 176 -8.86 -26.01 22.86
C GLN A 176 -10.07 -26.90 23.14
N GLY A 177 -9.83 -28.16 23.49
CA GLY A 177 -10.91 -29.12 23.77
C GLY A 177 -11.60 -29.69 22.52
N VAL A 178 -11.10 -29.36 21.33
CA VAL A 178 -11.49 -30.00 20.06
C VAL A 178 -10.37 -30.97 19.66
N THR A 179 -10.73 -32.21 19.36
CA THR A 179 -9.77 -33.17 18.78
C THR A 179 -9.55 -32.79 17.32
N THR A 180 -8.28 -32.70 16.91
CA THR A 180 -7.88 -32.27 15.57
C THR A 180 -6.80 -33.17 15.00
N CYS A 181 -6.67 -33.18 13.68
CA CYS A 181 -5.56 -33.78 12.94
C CYS A 181 -4.67 -32.69 12.29
N ASP A 182 -3.40 -32.99 12.05
CA ASP A 182 -2.44 -32.08 11.41
C ASP A 182 -2.60 -32.06 9.89
N VAL A 183 -2.71 -30.86 9.30
CA VAL A 183 -2.81 -30.66 7.85
C VAL A 183 -1.42 -30.51 7.25
N ASP A 184 -1.19 -31.13 6.09
CA ASP A 184 0.08 -31.06 5.37
C ASP A 184 0.48 -29.60 5.05
N PRO A 185 1.74 -29.17 5.27
CA PRO A 185 2.23 -27.84 4.89
C PRO A 185 2.04 -27.47 3.41
N ALA A 186 2.08 -28.44 2.50
CA ALA A 186 1.78 -28.24 1.08
C ALA A 186 0.31 -27.84 0.84
N ASN A 187 -0.57 -28.15 1.81
CA ASN A 187 -1.96 -27.75 1.82
C ASN A 187 -2.23 -26.50 2.68
N GLY A 188 -1.19 -25.73 2.99
CA GLY A 188 -1.26 -24.51 3.79
C GLY A 188 -1.02 -24.71 5.28
N GLY A 189 -0.97 -25.96 5.75
CA GLY A 189 -0.73 -26.33 7.14
C GLY A 189 -1.94 -26.09 8.07
N GLY A 190 -1.69 -26.07 9.38
CA GLY A 190 -2.73 -25.92 10.40
C GLY A 190 -3.29 -27.27 10.85
N THR A 191 -4.54 -27.26 11.32
CA THR A 191 -5.23 -28.49 11.77
C THR A 191 -6.68 -28.49 11.32
N SER A 192 -7.29 -29.67 11.18
CA SER A 192 -8.74 -29.83 10.91
C SER A 192 -9.40 -30.65 12.02
N PRO A 193 -10.70 -30.44 12.35
CA PRO A 193 -11.41 -31.28 13.31
C PRO A 193 -11.37 -32.75 12.93
N SER A 194 -11.24 -33.64 13.92
CA SER A 194 -11.13 -35.08 13.72
C SER A 194 -11.64 -35.83 14.94
N THR A 195 -12.08 -37.07 14.77
CA THR A 195 -12.33 -37.98 15.90
C THR A 195 -11.05 -38.63 16.42
N ASP A 196 -9.98 -38.62 15.62
CA ASP A 196 -8.66 -39.20 15.95
C ASP A 196 -7.54 -38.15 15.87
N ALA A 197 -6.40 -38.42 16.53
CA ALA A 197 -5.19 -37.59 16.45
C ALA A 197 -4.21 -38.13 15.40
N GLY A 198 -3.43 -37.24 14.77
CA GLY A 198 -2.37 -37.60 13.81
C GLY A 198 -2.44 -36.80 12.50
N PRO A 199 -1.72 -37.21 11.45
CA PRO A 199 -1.76 -36.53 10.15
C PRO A 199 -3.11 -36.74 9.43
N CYS A 200 -3.75 -35.64 9.03
CA CYS A 200 -5.02 -35.70 8.31
C CYS A 200 -4.97 -36.62 7.08
N PRO A 201 -3.94 -36.66 6.20
CA PRO A 201 -3.98 -37.50 5.00
C PRO A 201 -4.18 -39.02 5.24
N SER A 202 -3.90 -39.51 6.45
CA SER A 202 -3.91 -40.94 6.80
C SER A 202 -5.01 -41.36 7.77
N SER A 203 -5.68 -40.40 8.43
CA SER A 203 -6.57 -40.69 9.56
C SER A 203 -7.83 -39.80 9.59
N ILE A 204 -8.32 -39.34 8.44
CA ILE A 204 -9.53 -38.48 8.42
C ILE A 204 -10.75 -39.30 8.84
N SER A 205 -11.21 -39.07 10.06
CA SER A 205 -12.58 -39.29 10.45
C SER A 205 -13.12 -37.97 10.98
N PHE A 206 -13.81 -37.23 10.11
CA PHE A 206 -14.41 -35.96 10.49
C PHE A 206 -15.54 -36.22 11.50
N PRO A 207 -15.71 -35.35 12.52
CA PRO A 207 -16.92 -35.37 13.33
C PRO A 207 -18.15 -35.22 12.46
N SER A 208 -19.27 -35.87 12.82
CA SER A 208 -20.50 -35.86 12.01
C SER A 208 -21.11 -34.48 11.78
N TRP A 209 -20.73 -33.48 12.58
CA TRP A 209 -21.17 -32.08 12.46
C TRP A 209 -20.26 -31.23 11.55
N TYR A 210 -19.13 -31.76 11.08
CA TYR A 210 -18.16 -31.04 10.24
C TYR A 210 -18.23 -31.56 8.79
N HIS A 211 -18.73 -30.73 7.88
CA HIS A 211 -19.07 -31.12 6.52
C HIS A 211 -18.13 -30.49 5.51
N VAL A 212 -17.40 -31.32 4.75
CA VAL A 212 -16.51 -30.87 3.67
C VAL A 212 -17.22 -30.97 2.34
N THR A 213 -17.37 -29.84 1.63
CA THR A 213 -18.19 -29.77 0.41
C THR A 213 -17.42 -29.88 -0.91
N GLY A 214 -16.16 -29.40 -0.95
CA GLY A 214 -15.38 -29.26 -2.18
C GLY A 214 -15.84 -28.14 -3.12
N LEU A 215 -16.74 -27.26 -2.67
CA LEU A 215 -17.35 -26.20 -3.50
C LEU A 215 -16.48 -24.92 -3.58
N SER A 216 -16.75 -24.05 -4.56
CA SER A 216 -16.24 -22.67 -4.55
C SER A 216 -16.88 -21.86 -3.42
N GLN A 217 -16.37 -20.64 -3.17
CA GLN A 217 -16.72 -19.90 -1.96
C GLN A 217 -18.21 -19.56 -1.91
N GLY A 218 -18.76 -18.98 -2.98
CA GLY A 218 -20.17 -18.61 -3.04
C GLY A 218 -21.11 -19.82 -2.84
N PRO A 219 -21.01 -20.88 -3.66
CA PRO A 219 -21.81 -22.10 -3.50
C PRO A 219 -21.63 -22.79 -2.14
N ASN A 220 -20.48 -22.67 -1.47
CA ASN A 220 -20.32 -23.19 -0.11
C ASN A 220 -21.13 -22.40 0.92
N VAL A 221 -21.19 -21.07 0.77
CA VAL A 221 -22.03 -20.21 1.61
C VAL A 221 -23.52 -20.48 1.35
N GLU A 222 -23.93 -20.61 0.09
CA GLU A 222 -25.31 -21.00 -0.26
C GLU A 222 -25.69 -22.38 0.29
N ASN A 223 -24.76 -23.35 0.25
CA ASN A 223 -24.97 -24.67 0.85
C ASN A 223 -25.18 -24.58 2.37
N ALA A 224 -24.42 -23.71 3.05
CA ALA A 224 -24.62 -23.44 4.47
C ALA A 224 -25.91 -22.66 4.75
N ASP A 225 -26.37 -21.79 3.85
CA ASP A 225 -27.64 -21.05 3.99
C ASP A 225 -28.86 -21.98 3.89
N VAL A 226 -28.82 -22.93 2.94
CA VAL A 226 -29.85 -23.98 2.81
C VAL A 226 -29.77 -24.97 3.97
N CYS A 227 -28.56 -25.31 4.43
CA CYS A 227 -28.27 -26.22 5.53
C CYS A 227 -29.03 -27.55 5.49
N ASN A 228 -28.79 -28.35 4.45
CA ASN A 228 -29.36 -29.69 4.31
C ASN A 228 -28.61 -30.75 5.14
N TYR A 229 -28.39 -30.44 6.42
CA TYR A 229 -27.78 -31.32 7.42
C TYR A 229 -28.72 -31.44 8.62
N ASP A 230 -28.46 -32.40 9.51
CA ASP A 230 -29.25 -32.59 10.73
C ASP A 230 -29.42 -31.28 11.48
N ASN A 231 -30.59 -31.04 12.09
CA ASN A 231 -30.99 -29.81 12.82
C ASN A 231 -31.01 -28.48 12.04
N SER A 232 -30.58 -28.45 10.77
CA SER A 232 -30.58 -27.28 9.87
C SER A 232 -29.92 -26.01 10.42
N ASN A 233 -28.98 -26.13 11.37
CA ASN A 233 -28.20 -25.00 11.88
C ASN A 233 -26.75 -25.07 11.39
N CYS A 234 -26.40 -24.30 10.37
CA CYS A 234 -25.07 -24.32 9.78
C CYS A 234 -24.29 -23.04 10.06
N TYR A 235 -23.04 -23.23 10.43
CA TYR A 235 -22.03 -22.18 10.51
C TYR A 235 -21.01 -22.37 9.39
N VAL A 236 -20.46 -21.27 8.88
CA VAL A 236 -19.48 -21.29 7.78
C VAL A 236 -18.54 -20.10 7.90
N LEU A 237 -17.25 -20.33 7.66
CA LEU A 237 -16.27 -19.26 7.50
C LEU A 237 -16.24 -18.81 6.02
N THR A 238 -16.30 -17.51 5.78
CA THR A 238 -16.22 -16.93 4.43
C THR A 238 -15.52 -15.58 4.43
N ASP A 239 -15.12 -15.09 3.27
CA ASP A 239 -14.80 -13.67 3.10
C ASP A 239 -16.09 -12.84 3.07
N ARG A 240 -16.02 -11.60 3.58
CA ARG A 240 -17.16 -10.68 3.58
C ARG A 240 -17.62 -10.30 2.17
N GLY A 241 -16.72 -10.20 1.19
CA GLY A 241 -17.08 -9.78 -0.17
C GLY A 241 -18.09 -10.71 -0.81
N THR A 242 -17.86 -12.02 -0.72
CA THR A 242 -18.78 -13.05 -1.17
C THR A 242 -20.11 -12.96 -0.42
N PHE A 243 -20.09 -12.89 0.92
CA PHE A 243 -21.32 -12.82 1.72
C PHE A 243 -22.16 -11.57 1.38
N ASP A 244 -21.55 -10.39 1.36
CA ASP A 244 -22.24 -9.13 1.07
C ASP A 244 -22.87 -9.17 -0.33
N TYR A 245 -22.18 -9.74 -1.32
CA TYR A 245 -22.71 -9.88 -2.67
C TYR A 245 -23.90 -10.85 -2.74
N LEU A 246 -23.80 -12.02 -2.09
CA LEU A 246 -24.89 -13.00 -2.05
C LEU A 246 -26.12 -12.46 -1.32
N VAL A 247 -25.95 -11.68 -0.24
CA VAL A 247 -27.06 -10.99 0.42
C VAL A 247 -27.66 -9.92 -0.49
N ALA A 248 -26.83 -9.14 -1.19
CA ALA A 248 -27.30 -8.09 -2.09
C ALA A 248 -28.10 -8.64 -3.30
N THR A 249 -27.78 -9.85 -3.76
CA THR A 249 -28.52 -10.54 -4.83
C THR A 249 -29.70 -11.37 -4.33
N GLY A 250 -29.83 -11.56 -3.01
CA GLY A 250 -30.86 -12.40 -2.39
C GLY A 250 -30.58 -13.90 -2.48
N ALA A 251 -29.37 -14.31 -2.86
CA ALA A 251 -28.94 -15.71 -2.91
C ALA A 251 -28.77 -16.32 -1.51
N VAL A 252 -28.49 -15.48 -0.50
CA VAL A 252 -28.36 -15.87 0.92
C VAL A 252 -29.27 -14.99 1.75
N SER A 253 -30.04 -15.59 2.66
CA SER A 253 -31.03 -14.84 3.46
C SER A 253 -31.22 -15.33 4.90
N GLN A 254 -30.73 -16.53 5.23
CA GLN A 254 -30.90 -17.16 6.55
C GLN A 254 -29.67 -16.98 7.45
N LEU A 255 -28.50 -16.74 6.85
CA LEU A 255 -27.25 -16.54 7.57
C LEU A 255 -27.04 -15.08 8.00
N THR A 256 -26.45 -14.92 9.19
CA THR A 256 -25.97 -13.64 9.70
C THR A 256 -24.54 -13.75 10.19
N ILE A 257 -23.85 -12.61 10.28
CA ILE A 257 -22.48 -12.55 10.80
C ILE A 257 -22.50 -12.70 12.32
N VAL A 258 -21.99 -13.83 12.82
CA VAL A 258 -21.87 -14.08 14.27
C VAL A 258 -20.52 -13.63 14.83
N THR A 259 -19.48 -13.59 14.00
CA THR A 259 -18.14 -13.06 14.34
C THR A 259 -17.51 -12.37 13.12
N ARG A 260 -16.90 -11.20 13.33
CA ARG A 260 -16.24 -10.39 12.26
C ARG A 260 -14.90 -9.78 12.68
N ASP A 261 -14.60 -9.83 13.97
CA ASP A 261 -13.36 -9.29 14.53
C ASP A 261 -12.78 -10.28 15.54
N ASN A 262 -11.56 -9.99 15.97
CA ASN A 262 -10.89 -10.73 17.02
C ASN A 262 -10.24 -9.74 17.99
N ALA A 263 -10.48 -9.91 19.28
CA ALA A 263 -9.90 -9.00 20.26
C ALA A 263 -8.37 -9.15 20.28
N ALA A 264 -7.64 -8.04 20.48
CA ALA A 264 -6.17 -8.08 20.51
C ALA A 264 -5.58 -9.03 21.59
N LYS A 265 -6.36 -9.30 22.65
CA LYS A 265 -5.99 -10.24 23.73
C LYS A 265 -6.38 -11.71 23.43
N SER A 266 -7.23 -11.93 22.44
CA SER A 266 -7.68 -13.27 22.03
C SER A 266 -6.61 -13.97 21.21
N ARG A 267 -6.73 -15.29 21.10
CA ARG A 267 -5.79 -16.15 20.34
C ARG A 267 -5.75 -15.69 18.89
N GLY A 268 -4.57 -15.69 18.29
CA GLY A 268 -4.32 -15.18 16.93
C GLY A 268 -4.28 -13.64 16.79
N GLY A 269 -4.70 -12.87 17.80
CA GLY A 269 -4.62 -11.41 17.81
C GLY A 269 -5.58 -10.70 16.85
N SER A 270 -5.55 -9.37 16.82
CA SER A 270 -6.56 -8.56 16.12
C SER A 270 -6.57 -8.69 14.59
N SER A 271 -5.52 -9.26 14.01
CA SER A 271 -5.42 -9.49 12.57
C SER A 271 -5.88 -10.89 12.15
N LEU A 272 -6.37 -11.73 13.09
CA LEU A 272 -6.76 -13.12 12.79
C LEU A 272 -7.77 -13.23 11.66
N LEU A 273 -8.68 -12.27 11.55
CA LEU A 273 -9.71 -12.27 10.50
C LEU A 273 -9.41 -11.30 9.35
N VAL A 274 -8.18 -10.80 9.22
CA VAL A 274 -7.78 -10.00 8.06
C VAL A 274 -7.49 -10.94 6.90
N ASN A 275 -8.06 -10.64 5.73
CA ASN A 275 -7.81 -11.38 4.50
C ASN A 275 -7.02 -10.51 3.49
N SER A 276 -5.69 -10.65 3.44
CA SER A 276 -4.82 -9.84 2.58
C SER A 276 -4.58 -10.50 1.22
N PHE A 277 -4.73 -9.73 0.14
CA PHE A 277 -4.56 -10.21 -1.24
C PHE A 277 -3.27 -9.69 -1.87
N HIS A 278 -2.54 -10.59 -2.53
CA HIS A 278 -1.31 -10.27 -3.24
C HIS A 278 -1.37 -10.64 -4.72
N LEU A 279 -0.67 -9.84 -5.53
CA LEU A 279 -0.42 -10.13 -6.93
C LEU A 279 1.03 -10.53 -7.19
N TYR A 280 1.21 -11.47 -8.11
CA TYR A 280 2.51 -11.91 -8.60
C TYR A 280 2.48 -11.98 -10.12
N ALA A 281 3.52 -11.45 -10.76
CA ALA A 281 3.82 -11.79 -12.13
C ALA A 281 4.57 -13.14 -12.15
N VAL A 282 4.16 -14.05 -13.02
CA VAL A 282 4.81 -15.35 -13.16
C VAL A 282 6.17 -15.17 -13.82
N ASN A 283 7.21 -15.79 -13.28
CA ASN A 283 8.58 -15.69 -13.76
C ASN A 283 8.79 -16.51 -15.04
N PRO A 284 8.96 -15.89 -16.22
CA PRO A 284 9.17 -16.62 -17.47
C PRO A 284 10.47 -17.45 -17.46
N ALA A 285 11.47 -17.06 -16.66
CA ALA A 285 12.74 -17.78 -16.60
C ALA A 285 12.57 -19.22 -16.08
N LYS A 286 11.52 -19.50 -15.29
CA LYS A 286 11.18 -20.86 -14.82
C LYS A 286 10.75 -21.82 -15.92
N PHE A 287 10.35 -21.30 -17.06
CA PHE A 287 9.78 -22.07 -18.16
C PHE A 287 10.72 -22.11 -19.38
N THR A 288 11.99 -21.76 -19.20
CA THR A 288 13.00 -21.84 -20.25
C THR A 288 13.12 -23.27 -20.77
N GLY A 289 13.00 -23.46 -22.09
CA GLY A 289 13.00 -24.77 -22.72
C GLY A 289 11.62 -25.44 -22.84
N GLN A 290 10.53 -24.77 -22.44
CA GLN A 290 9.16 -25.26 -22.63
C GLN A 290 8.45 -24.46 -23.75
N PRO A 291 8.50 -24.92 -25.02
CA PRO A 291 8.07 -24.13 -26.17
C PRO A 291 6.58 -23.80 -26.23
N ASN A 292 5.74 -24.51 -25.46
CA ASN A 292 4.30 -24.31 -25.40
C ASN A 292 3.85 -23.43 -24.22
N VAL A 293 4.80 -22.95 -23.41
CA VAL A 293 4.50 -22.07 -22.28
C VAL A 293 4.74 -20.62 -22.70
N HIS A 294 3.68 -19.82 -22.59
CA HIS A 294 3.64 -18.44 -23.04
C HIS A 294 3.27 -17.54 -21.87
N ILE A 295 4.29 -16.91 -21.26
CA ILE A 295 4.10 -15.98 -20.16
C ILE A 295 4.12 -14.56 -20.72
N ASN A 296 2.98 -13.87 -20.65
CA ASN A 296 2.85 -12.46 -21.01
C ASN A 296 3.26 -11.58 -19.83
N LEU A 297 4.57 -11.50 -19.58
CA LEU A 297 5.12 -10.76 -18.44
C LEU A 297 4.75 -9.27 -18.51
N THR A 298 4.87 -8.64 -19.67
CA THR A 298 4.54 -7.22 -19.87
C THR A 298 3.07 -6.93 -19.56
N GLY A 299 2.14 -7.77 -20.02
CA GLY A 299 0.72 -7.64 -19.74
C GLY A 299 0.37 -7.94 -18.28
N ALA A 300 1.06 -8.90 -17.66
CA ALA A 300 0.95 -9.17 -16.23
C ALA A 300 1.39 -7.95 -15.40
N GLU A 301 2.57 -7.38 -15.68
CA GLU A 301 3.06 -6.18 -15.01
C GLU A 301 2.11 -5.00 -15.21
N ALA A 302 1.54 -4.83 -16.40
CA ALA A 302 0.52 -3.81 -16.65
C ALA A 302 -0.75 -3.99 -15.79
N PHE A 303 -1.20 -5.24 -15.60
CA PHE A 303 -2.32 -5.55 -14.71
C PHE A 303 -1.98 -5.25 -13.25
N LEU A 304 -0.81 -5.69 -12.80
CA LEU A 304 -0.28 -5.42 -11.46
C LEU A 304 -0.15 -3.92 -11.19
N ASP A 305 0.43 -3.16 -12.12
CA ASP A 305 0.57 -1.71 -12.07
C ASP A 305 -0.80 -1.02 -11.97
N TRP A 306 -1.79 -1.46 -12.75
CA TRP A 306 -3.12 -0.88 -12.70
C TRP A 306 -3.81 -1.12 -11.35
N VAL A 307 -3.83 -2.37 -10.86
CA VAL A 307 -4.48 -2.74 -9.59
C VAL A 307 -3.86 -1.97 -8.42
N THR A 308 -2.53 -1.81 -8.42
CA THR A 308 -1.78 -1.11 -7.37
C THR A 308 -1.73 0.42 -7.55
N SER A 309 -2.16 0.93 -8.71
CA SER A 309 -2.22 2.36 -8.98
C SER A 309 -3.27 3.07 -8.11
N PRO A 310 -3.17 4.40 -7.90
CA PRO A 310 -4.22 5.16 -7.24
C PRO A 310 -5.61 4.98 -7.86
N ALA A 311 -5.71 4.83 -9.18
CA ALA A 311 -6.99 4.64 -9.86
C ALA A 311 -7.60 3.25 -9.59
N GLY A 312 -6.78 2.20 -9.63
CA GLY A 312 -7.22 0.84 -9.29
C GLY A 312 -7.62 0.73 -7.81
N GLN A 313 -6.81 1.31 -6.93
CA GLN A 313 -7.08 1.35 -5.49
C GLN A 313 -8.35 2.16 -5.16
N ASP A 314 -8.57 3.31 -5.79
CA ASP A 314 -9.82 4.08 -5.63
C ASP A 314 -11.04 3.28 -6.12
N ALA A 315 -10.90 2.54 -7.22
CA ALA A 315 -11.97 1.72 -7.78
C ALA A 315 -12.33 0.52 -6.87
N VAL A 316 -11.32 -0.18 -6.35
CA VAL A 316 -11.50 -1.28 -5.37
C VAL A 316 -12.16 -0.75 -4.10
N GLY A 317 -11.67 0.37 -3.55
CA GLY A 317 -12.23 0.96 -2.33
C GLY A 317 -13.66 1.51 -2.47
N ALA A 318 -14.10 1.77 -3.70
CA ALA A 318 -15.48 2.19 -4.00
C ALA A 318 -16.45 1.01 -4.18
N PHE A 319 -15.93 -0.21 -4.37
CA PHE A 319 -16.74 -1.40 -4.59
C PHE A 319 -17.63 -1.69 -3.37
N MET A 320 -18.94 -1.72 -3.60
CA MET A 320 -19.96 -1.94 -2.55
C MET A 320 -19.86 -0.98 -1.34
N ALA A 321 -19.29 0.22 -1.55
CA ALA A 321 -19.06 1.18 -0.47
C ALA A 321 -20.32 1.96 0.00
N GLY A 322 -21.51 1.63 -0.51
CA GLY A 322 -22.76 2.37 -0.23
C GLY A 322 -23.14 2.43 1.25
N SER A 323 -22.72 1.45 2.05
CA SER A 323 -22.91 1.38 3.50
C SER A 323 -21.87 2.18 4.31
N GLY A 324 -20.82 2.69 3.66
CA GLY A 324 -19.64 3.27 4.33
C GLY A 324 -18.65 2.24 4.88
N ASP A 325 -18.90 0.95 4.67
CA ASP A 325 -18.07 -0.16 5.14
C ASP A 325 -17.85 -1.20 4.02
N PRO A 326 -17.01 -0.88 3.01
CA PRO A 326 -16.81 -1.74 1.85
C PRO A 326 -16.15 -3.08 2.23
N PRO A 327 -16.44 -4.19 1.53
CA PRO A 327 -15.86 -5.50 1.79
C PRO A 327 -14.35 -5.56 1.53
N PHE A 328 -13.85 -4.77 0.58
CA PHE A 328 -12.43 -4.69 0.25
C PHE A 328 -11.88 -3.29 0.52
N ARG A 329 -10.67 -3.21 1.08
CA ARG A 329 -10.01 -1.96 1.44
C ARG A 329 -8.66 -1.85 0.72
N PRO A 330 -8.34 -0.70 0.13
CA PRO A 330 -7.05 -0.48 -0.54
C PRO A 330 -5.87 -0.73 0.38
N ASP A 331 -4.81 -1.37 -0.13
CA ASP A 331 -3.59 -1.67 0.62
C ASP A 331 -2.29 -1.41 -0.14
N ALA A 332 -2.35 -1.18 -1.45
CA ALA A 332 -1.15 -1.20 -2.29
C ALA A 332 -0.08 -0.15 -1.96
N ALA A 333 -0.36 0.85 -1.13
CA ALA A 333 0.60 1.87 -0.75
C ALA A 333 0.42 2.31 0.71
N PRO A 334 1.49 2.70 1.42
CA PRO A 334 1.38 3.05 2.82
C PRO A 334 0.58 4.35 3.04
N LEU A 335 0.04 4.48 4.24
CA LEU A 335 -0.52 5.73 4.74
C LEU A 335 0.62 6.67 5.12
N VAL A 336 0.55 7.91 4.63
CA VAL A 336 1.51 8.96 4.98
C VAL A 336 0.77 10.12 5.62
N ALA A 337 0.90 10.24 6.94
CA ALA A 337 0.44 11.40 7.68
C ALA A 337 1.52 12.48 7.67
N ALA A 338 1.15 13.73 7.40
CA ALA A 338 2.11 14.83 7.33
C ALA A 338 1.51 16.15 7.85
N HIS A 339 2.19 16.75 8.83
CA HIS A 339 1.76 17.98 9.50
C HIS A 339 2.85 19.04 9.46
N HIS A 340 2.46 20.26 9.10
CA HIS A 340 3.36 21.40 9.06
C HIS A 340 2.63 22.72 9.33
N ARG A 341 3.39 23.78 9.63
CA ARG A 341 2.82 25.13 9.76
C ARG A 341 2.45 25.69 8.39
N HIS A 342 1.30 26.35 8.29
CA HIS A 342 0.83 26.94 7.03
C HIS A 342 1.75 28.03 6.45
N THR A 343 2.57 28.71 7.25
CA THR A 343 3.54 29.72 6.77
C THR A 343 4.89 29.60 7.46
N VAL A 344 5.96 29.98 6.77
CA VAL A 344 7.33 29.94 7.29
C VAL A 344 7.95 31.33 7.24
N ARG A 345 8.59 31.76 8.33
CA ARG A 345 9.36 33.02 8.34
C ARG A 345 10.69 32.81 7.64
N ALA A 346 11.12 33.78 6.85
CA ALA A 346 12.39 33.73 6.15
C ALA A 346 13.58 33.42 7.09
N GLY A 347 14.36 32.40 6.74
CA GLY A 347 15.50 31.92 7.53
C GLY A 347 15.13 30.94 8.65
N ARG A 348 13.84 30.67 8.91
CA ARG A 348 13.39 29.55 9.74
C ARG A 348 13.15 28.32 8.86
N ALA A 349 13.28 27.14 9.46
CA ALA A 349 12.96 25.89 8.79
C ALA A 349 11.44 25.70 8.70
N LEU A 350 10.97 25.23 7.55
CA LEU A 350 9.79 24.37 7.46
C LEU A 350 10.14 23.06 8.17
N VAL A 351 9.33 22.69 9.15
CA VAL A 351 9.42 21.40 9.83
C VAL A 351 8.14 20.66 9.49
N VAL A 352 8.27 19.49 8.88
CA VAL A 352 7.16 18.57 8.63
C VAL A 352 7.39 17.36 9.52
N HIS A 353 6.40 17.03 10.34
CA HIS A 353 6.39 15.83 11.18
C HIS A 353 5.23 14.95 10.74
N GLY A 354 5.37 13.64 10.88
CA GLY A 354 4.41 12.71 10.34
C GLY A 354 4.72 11.26 10.69
N ALA A 355 3.97 10.36 10.09
CA ALA A 355 4.18 8.93 10.18
C ALA A 355 3.91 8.26 8.83
N VAL A 356 4.64 7.19 8.56
CA VAL A 356 4.36 6.23 7.49
C VAL A 356 3.90 4.94 8.18
N SER A 357 2.75 4.43 7.79
CA SER A 357 2.16 3.22 8.39
C SER A 357 1.44 2.38 7.34
N ASN A 358 1.33 1.08 7.61
CA ASN A 358 0.52 0.17 6.81
C ASN A 358 -0.97 0.48 6.94
N ARG A 359 -1.76 0.00 5.97
CA ARG A 359 -3.23 0.13 5.98
C ARG A 359 -3.89 -1.07 6.63
N VAL A 360 -3.28 -2.25 6.51
CA VAL A 360 -3.74 -3.48 7.19
C VAL A 360 -3.58 -3.34 8.71
N PRO A 361 -4.66 -3.49 9.49
CA PRO A 361 -4.60 -3.46 10.95
C PRO A 361 -3.70 -4.56 11.54
N GLY A 362 -2.98 -4.24 12.62
CA GLY A 362 -2.14 -5.22 13.34
C GLY A 362 -0.74 -5.43 12.76
N THR A 363 -0.42 -4.81 11.62
CA THR A 363 0.92 -4.85 11.02
C THR A 363 1.92 -3.92 11.75
N PRO A 364 3.22 -4.27 11.79
CA PRO A 364 4.24 -3.45 12.42
C PRO A 364 4.41 -2.07 11.78
N PRO A 365 4.90 -1.07 12.53
CA PRO A 365 5.24 0.22 11.95
C PRO A 365 6.35 0.12 10.89
N LEU A 366 6.20 0.90 9.82
CA LEU A 366 7.17 0.99 8.73
C LEU A 366 8.41 1.80 9.13
N ALA A 367 9.42 1.13 9.68
CA ALA A 367 10.69 1.71 10.12
C ALA A 367 11.75 1.76 9.00
N GLY A 368 12.61 2.78 9.02
CA GLY A 368 13.72 2.92 8.07
C GLY A 368 13.32 3.36 6.65
N ILE A 369 12.04 3.67 6.42
CA ILE A 369 11.52 4.06 5.11
C ILE A 369 11.97 5.47 4.77
N GLU A 370 12.45 5.68 3.54
CA GLU A 370 12.80 6.99 3.02
C GLU A 370 11.57 7.88 2.85
N VAL A 371 11.70 9.14 3.29
CA VAL A 371 10.66 10.15 3.20
C VAL A 371 11.22 11.43 2.61
N ASP A 372 10.77 11.74 1.40
CA ASP A 372 11.18 12.90 0.62
C ASP A 372 10.23 14.08 0.79
N LEU A 373 10.78 15.24 1.16
CA LEU A 373 10.10 16.51 1.02
C LEU A 373 10.37 17.08 -0.38
N MET A 374 9.35 17.02 -1.23
CA MET A 374 9.38 17.52 -2.59
C MET A 374 8.91 18.97 -2.65
N GLY A 375 9.65 19.84 -3.35
CA GLY A 375 9.32 21.25 -3.53
C GLY A 375 9.18 21.65 -5.00
N ALA A 376 8.13 22.42 -5.33
CA ALA A 376 7.90 22.91 -6.69
C ALA A 376 7.38 24.35 -6.73
N ARG A 377 7.73 25.08 -7.79
CA ARG A 377 7.00 26.31 -8.16
C ARG A 377 5.71 25.92 -8.88
N LYS A 378 4.75 26.84 -8.97
CA LYS A 378 3.54 26.61 -9.79
C LYS A 378 3.98 26.30 -11.23
N GLY A 379 3.47 25.22 -11.80
CA GLY A 379 3.75 24.78 -13.17
C GLY A 379 5.15 24.19 -13.41
N HIS A 380 5.93 23.90 -12.36
CA HIS A 380 7.24 23.25 -12.49
C HIS A 380 7.20 21.84 -11.89
N LYS A 381 8.07 20.95 -12.39
CA LYS A 381 8.23 19.60 -11.83
C LYS A 381 8.76 19.69 -10.38
N PRO A 382 8.17 18.94 -9.43
CA PRO A 382 8.73 18.80 -8.09
C PRO A 382 10.11 18.12 -8.11
N HIS A 383 10.97 18.49 -7.16
CA HIS A 383 12.25 17.83 -6.90
C HIS A 383 12.46 17.73 -5.38
N VAL A 384 13.31 16.80 -4.95
CA VAL A 384 13.66 16.61 -3.54
C VAL A 384 14.37 17.87 -3.03
N VAL A 385 13.86 18.44 -1.95
CA VAL A 385 14.50 19.59 -1.27
C VAL A 385 15.08 19.23 0.09
N ALA A 386 14.63 18.11 0.67
CA ALA A 386 15.15 17.48 1.88
C ALA A 386 14.61 16.05 1.94
N ALA A 387 15.36 15.15 2.56
CA ALA A 387 14.96 13.76 2.80
C ALA A 387 15.19 13.40 4.27
N THR A 388 14.53 12.35 4.74
CA THR A 388 14.75 11.74 6.05
C THR A 388 14.32 10.27 5.99
N THR A 389 14.45 9.53 7.09
CA THR A 389 13.93 8.17 7.22
C THR A 389 13.01 8.06 8.42
N THR A 390 12.08 7.11 8.38
CA THR A 390 11.21 6.81 9.51
C THR A 390 11.97 6.14 10.66
N HIS A 391 11.59 6.49 11.89
CA HIS A 391 12.07 5.82 13.10
C HIS A 391 11.37 4.47 13.32
N SER A 392 11.74 3.75 14.39
CA SER A 392 11.17 2.44 14.75
C SER A 392 9.65 2.38 14.89
N ARG A 393 8.98 3.53 15.08
CA ARG A 393 7.51 3.64 15.15
C ARG A 393 6.87 4.16 13.85
N GLY A 394 7.60 4.17 12.73
CA GLY A 394 7.12 4.75 11.47
C GLY A 394 7.06 6.28 11.43
N THR A 395 7.36 6.97 12.55
CA THR A 395 7.34 8.43 12.63
C THR A 395 8.56 9.06 11.96
N TYR A 396 8.40 10.25 11.36
CA TYR A 396 9.51 10.99 10.76
C TYR A 396 9.45 12.50 11.06
N THR A 397 10.58 13.19 10.89
CA THR A 397 10.63 14.65 10.90
C THR A 397 11.64 15.16 9.88
N VAL A 398 11.15 15.84 8.85
CA VAL A 398 11.99 16.47 7.81
C VAL A 398 12.05 17.99 8.00
N ARG A 399 13.25 18.56 7.85
CA ARG A 399 13.51 19.99 8.04
C ARG A 399 14.12 20.60 6.79
N TYR A 400 13.51 21.65 6.27
CA TYR A 400 14.00 22.39 5.10
C TYR A 400 13.90 23.90 5.33
N ARG A 401 14.90 24.69 4.90
CA ARG A 401 14.85 26.16 5.03
C ARG A 401 14.46 26.81 3.70
N PRO A 402 13.16 27.10 3.47
CA PRO A 402 12.73 27.66 2.20
C PRO A 402 13.20 29.10 2.01
N HIS A 403 13.79 29.36 0.85
CA HIS A 403 14.16 30.73 0.42
C HIS A 403 13.06 31.42 -0.38
N ARG A 404 11.98 30.70 -0.71
CA ARG A 404 10.84 31.21 -1.48
C ARG A 404 9.62 30.36 -1.21
N THR A 405 8.45 30.89 -1.53
CA THR A 405 7.16 30.21 -1.48
C THR A 405 7.12 29.12 -2.53
N LEU A 406 6.89 27.89 -2.09
CA LEU A 406 6.76 26.70 -2.95
C LEU A 406 5.48 25.94 -2.60
N ARG A 407 5.11 25.00 -3.48
CA ARG A 407 4.17 23.93 -3.17
C ARG A 407 4.97 22.71 -2.76
N TYR A 408 4.55 22.08 -1.67
CA TYR A 408 5.23 20.92 -1.11
C TYR A 408 4.39 19.66 -1.23
N ARG A 409 5.08 18.53 -1.28
CA ARG A 409 4.54 17.18 -1.15
C ARG A 409 5.50 16.34 -0.32
N ILE A 410 4.98 15.33 0.35
CA ILE A 410 5.79 14.24 0.89
C ILE A 410 5.69 13.08 -0.10
N ALA A 411 6.79 12.41 -0.38
CA ALA A 411 6.83 11.19 -1.17
C ALA A 411 7.60 10.11 -0.41
N THR A 412 7.21 8.86 -0.60
CA THR A 412 8.02 7.69 -0.26
C THR A 412 8.18 6.87 -1.53
N PRO A 413 9.35 6.21 -1.73
CA PRO A 413 9.51 5.28 -2.84
C PRO A 413 8.62 4.04 -2.62
N ALA A 414 8.65 3.12 -3.60
CA ALA A 414 8.15 1.77 -3.37
C ALA A 414 8.96 1.14 -2.22
N VAL A 415 8.28 0.38 -1.37
CA VAL A 415 8.85 -0.20 -0.15
C VAL A 415 8.67 -1.69 -0.21
N GLN A 416 9.78 -2.41 -0.10
CA GLN A 416 9.73 -3.82 0.25
C GLN A 416 9.71 -3.94 1.76
N GLN A 417 8.69 -4.59 2.28
CA GLN A 417 8.56 -4.88 3.70
C GLN A 417 8.50 -6.36 3.94
N VAL A 418 8.81 -6.76 5.17
CA VAL A 418 8.50 -8.10 5.64
C VAL A 418 7.63 -7.98 6.85
N GLU A 419 6.36 -8.37 6.71
CA GLU A 419 5.31 -7.86 7.57
C GLU A 419 5.37 -8.37 9.00
N ILE A 420 6.03 -9.48 9.36
CA ILE A 420 5.86 -10.02 10.73
C ILE A 420 7.12 -10.64 11.34
N PRO A 421 7.49 -10.25 12.58
CA PRO A 421 8.32 -11.09 13.44
C PRO A 421 7.46 -12.25 13.99
N CYS A 422 7.60 -13.46 13.44
CA CYS A 422 6.91 -14.68 13.91
C CYS A 422 7.29 -15.13 15.35
N ARG A 423 7.96 -14.28 16.13
CA ARG A 423 8.44 -14.60 17.49
C ARG A 423 7.44 -14.10 18.52
N HIS A 424 6.49 -14.95 18.89
CA HIS A 424 5.76 -14.82 20.15
C HIS A 424 6.32 -15.79 21.18
N ARG A 425 6.47 -15.37 22.46
CA ARG A 425 6.95 -16.22 23.56
C ARG A 425 6.06 -17.45 23.81
N ASN A 426 4.79 -17.37 23.42
CA ASN A 426 3.84 -18.48 23.48
C ASN A 426 3.48 -18.92 22.04
N PRO A 427 3.81 -20.16 21.64
CA PRO A 427 3.47 -20.70 20.31
C PRO A 427 1.97 -20.67 19.98
N LYS A 428 1.09 -20.69 20.99
CA LYS A 428 -0.38 -20.66 20.84
C LYS A 428 -0.96 -19.26 20.59
N ASN A 429 -0.13 -18.20 20.65
CA ASN A 429 -0.51 -16.83 20.36
C ASN A 429 0.25 -16.28 19.13
N ARG A 430 0.60 -17.14 18.17
CA ARG A 430 1.16 -16.68 16.90
C ARG A 430 0.08 -15.89 16.14
N PRO A 431 0.41 -14.73 15.54
CA PRO A 431 -0.48 -14.04 14.62
C PRO A 431 -0.87 -14.95 13.45
N SER A 432 -2.09 -14.83 12.93
CA SER A 432 -2.60 -15.56 11.74
C SER A 432 -1.71 -15.43 10.51
N LEU A 433 -1.14 -14.25 10.32
CA LEU A 433 -0.28 -13.88 9.21
C LEU A 433 1.17 -14.46 9.34
N CYS A 434 1.34 -15.56 10.09
CA CYS A 434 2.58 -16.35 10.10
C CYS A 434 2.41 -17.55 9.17
N PRO A 435 3.31 -17.77 8.19
CA PRO A 435 4.74 -17.42 8.22
C PRO A 435 5.11 -16.02 7.74
N LYS A 436 6.33 -15.59 8.06
CA LYS A 436 6.96 -14.31 7.67
C LYS A 436 6.79 -14.10 6.15
N PHE A 437 5.87 -13.22 5.75
CA PHE A 437 5.58 -12.89 4.36
C PHE A 437 6.06 -11.47 4.05
N GLY A 438 6.60 -11.25 2.85
CA GLY A 438 7.08 -9.94 2.44
C GLY A 438 6.25 -9.36 1.31
N ASP A 439 6.03 -8.05 1.38
CA ASP A 439 5.19 -7.33 0.45
C ASP A 439 6.00 -6.27 -0.28
N GLU A 440 5.57 -6.00 -1.50
CA GLU A 440 5.91 -4.81 -2.23
C GLU A 440 4.76 -3.80 -2.13
N LEU A 441 5.03 -2.69 -1.43
CA LEU A 441 4.14 -1.53 -1.37
C LEU A 441 4.56 -0.51 -2.42
N ALA A 442 3.60 -0.02 -3.20
CA ALA A 442 3.78 1.03 -4.18
C ALA A 442 4.21 2.37 -3.56
N ALA A 443 4.90 3.17 -4.37
CA ALA A 443 5.28 4.53 -4.00
C ALA A 443 4.03 5.39 -3.72
N THR A 444 4.12 6.27 -2.71
CA THR A 444 3.01 7.17 -2.38
C THR A 444 3.46 8.63 -2.31
N THR A 445 2.53 9.54 -2.58
CA THR A 445 2.78 10.98 -2.52
C THR A 445 1.60 11.73 -1.94
N VAL A 446 1.84 12.46 -0.85
CA VAL A 446 0.84 13.29 -0.16
C VAL A 446 1.09 14.77 -0.39
N ARG A 447 0.04 15.51 -0.79
CA ARG A 447 0.13 16.94 -1.06
C ARG A 447 0.07 17.74 0.25
N LEU A 448 1.08 18.57 0.51
CA LEU A 448 1.08 19.54 1.61
C LEU A 448 0.54 20.92 1.19
N GLY A 449 0.49 21.17 -0.13
CA GLY A 449 -0.01 22.43 -0.67
C GLY A 449 1.03 23.56 -0.62
N LYS A 450 0.56 24.80 -0.72
CA LYS A 450 1.42 25.99 -0.83
C LYS A 450 1.84 26.46 0.56
N VAL A 451 3.14 26.63 0.78
CA VAL A 451 3.68 27.18 2.03
C VAL A 451 4.31 28.55 1.75
N PRO A 452 3.63 29.66 2.12
CA PRO A 452 4.15 31.00 1.94
C PRO A 452 5.36 31.28 2.83
N VAL A 453 6.41 31.82 2.23
CA VAL A 453 7.57 32.36 2.96
C VAL A 453 7.31 33.84 3.27
N ARG A 454 7.12 34.15 4.56
CA ARG A 454 7.03 35.53 5.04
C ARG A 454 8.43 36.15 5.06
N GLY A 455 8.63 37.19 4.26
CA GLY A 455 9.87 37.95 4.28
C GLY A 455 10.14 38.60 5.64
N ARG A 456 11.34 39.14 5.80
CA ARG A 456 11.71 40.04 6.88
C ARG A 456 12.47 41.20 6.27
N VAL A 457 12.04 42.42 6.56
CA VAL A 457 12.76 43.63 6.21
C VAL A 457 13.02 44.44 7.47
N THR A 458 14.25 44.89 7.65
CA THR A 458 14.63 45.81 8.73
C THR A 458 14.94 47.17 8.16
N LEU A 459 14.74 48.21 8.96
CA LEU A 459 15.10 49.58 8.63
C LEU A 459 15.98 50.11 9.78
N ALA A 460 17.23 50.43 9.46
CA ALA A 460 18.13 51.13 10.37
C ALA A 460 17.65 52.57 10.59
N GLN A 461 18.24 53.30 11.54
CA GLN A 461 17.93 54.71 11.69
C GLN A 461 18.29 55.47 10.41
N PRO A 462 17.36 56.22 9.81
CA PRO A 462 17.63 57.05 8.64
C PRO A 462 18.66 58.13 8.94
N THR A 463 19.50 58.46 7.96
CA THR A 463 20.45 59.59 8.06
C THR A 463 20.27 60.54 6.89
N GLU A 464 20.47 61.82 7.13
CA GLU A 464 20.52 62.81 6.06
C GLU A 464 21.91 62.85 5.43
N ARG A 465 22.00 62.85 4.10
CA ARG A 465 23.27 62.94 3.37
C ARG A 465 23.09 63.65 2.03
N GLY A 466 23.52 64.92 1.96
CA GLY A 466 23.46 65.73 0.74
C GLY A 466 22.04 66.07 0.30
N GLY A 467 21.22 66.59 1.22
CA GLY A 467 19.83 67.01 0.95
C GLY A 467 18.84 65.87 0.65
N LYS A 468 19.24 64.62 0.94
CA LYS A 468 18.40 63.42 0.76
C LYS A 468 18.52 62.53 1.99
N VAL A 469 17.46 61.78 2.26
CA VAL A 469 17.42 60.80 3.34
C VAL A 469 17.91 59.44 2.83
N LEU A 470 18.97 58.94 3.44
CA LEU A 470 19.50 57.60 3.22
C LEU A 470 18.75 56.59 4.10
N LEU A 471 18.07 55.65 3.46
CA LEU A 471 17.41 54.52 4.10
C LEU A 471 18.19 53.25 3.82
N ALA A 472 18.67 52.59 4.88
CA ALA A 472 19.40 51.34 4.77
C ALA A 472 18.82 50.26 5.68
N GLY A 473 19.01 49.00 5.30
CA GLY A 473 18.47 47.88 6.07
C GLY A 473 18.82 46.53 5.50
N ALA A 474 18.25 45.47 6.09
CA ALA A 474 18.46 44.10 5.69
C ALA A 474 17.17 43.46 5.14
N LEU A 475 17.35 42.50 4.24
CA LEU A 475 16.31 41.74 3.57
C LEU A 475 16.54 40.25 3.84
N ARG A 476 15.48 39.53 4.24
CA ARG A 476 15.45 38.07 4.28
C ARG A 476 14.15 37.55 3.66
N PRO A 477 14.18 36.50 2.84
CA PRO A 477 15.37 35.85 2.30
C PRO A 477 16.13 36.79 1.34
N ALA A 478 17.34 36.41 0.93
CA ALA A 478 18.04 37.13 -0.13
C ALA A 478 17.15 37.28 -1.36
N VAL A 479 17.30 38.37 -2.09
CA VAL A 479 16.47 38.66 -3.25
C VAL A 479 16.67 37.60 -4.31
N THR A 480 15.58 37.03 -4.81
CA THR A 480 15.59 36.04 -5.90
C THR A 480 14.77 36.56 -7.08
N GLY A 481 15.30 36.46 -8.30
CA GLY A 481 14.63 36.93 -9.51
C GLY A 481 14.59 38.47 -9.64
N LYS A 482 14.13 38.96 -10.80
CA LYS A 482 14.24 40.39 -11.20
C LYS A 482 13.04 41.26 -10.79
N ARG A 483 11.98 40.66 -10.26
CA ARG A 483 10.71 41.35 -9.92
C ARG A 483 10.65 41.86 -8.47
N ALA A 484 11.72 41.68 -7.70
CA ALA A 484 11.79 42.20 -6.35
C ALA A 484 11.81 43.74 -6.35
N ARG A 485 11.08 44.33 -5.41
CA ARG A 485 10.97 45.78 -5.23
C ARG A 485 11.03 46.12 -3.75
N LEU A 486 11.66 47.26 -3.45
CA LEU A 486 11.56 47.95 -2.17
C LEU A 486 10.65 49.17 -2.36
N VAL A 487 9.53 49.20 -1.67
CA VAL A 487 8.61 50.34 -1.66
C VAL A 487 8.87 51.17 -0.42
N VAL A 488 9.28 52.41 -0.59
CA VAL A 488 9.45 53.37 0.51
C VAL A 488 8.14 54.11 0.72
N GLN A 489 7.69 54.14 1.97
CA GLN A 489 6.52 54.89 2.38
C GLN A 489 6.89 55.87 3.48
N ALA A 490 6.31 57.05 3.44
CA ALA A 490 6.52 58.07 4.45
C ALA A 490 5.20 58.75 4.82
N LYS A 491 5.17 59.37 5.99
CA LYS A 491 4.12 60.28 6.43
C LYS A 491 4.70 61.37 7.33
N THR A 492 4.00 62.48 7.41
CA THR A 492 4.14 63.49 8.48
C THR A 492 3.06 63.28 9.54
N SER A 493 3.15 64.00 10.67
CA SER A 493 2.11 63.95 11.71
C SER A 493 0.72 64.26 11.13
N GLY A 494 -0.31 63.55 11.58
CA GLY A 494 -1.68 63.72 11.08
C GLY A 494 -1.99 63.08 9.70
N HIS A 495 -1.00 62.57 8.96
CA HIS A 495 -1.22 62.01 7.62
C HIS A 495 -1.07 60.48 7.55
N ARG A 496 -1.65 59.87 6.49
CA ARG A 496 -1.47 58.44 6.18
C ARG A 496 -0.14 58.18 5.45
N PHE A 497 0.41 56.97 5.62
CA PHE A 497 1.56 56.53 4.84
C PHE A 497 1.23 56.51 3.35
N HIS A 498 1.99 57.24 2.56
CA HIS A 498 1.92 57.22 1.10
C HIS A 498 3.27 56.77 0.51
N ARG A 499 3.26 56.34 -0.75
CA ARG A 499 4.45 55.87 -1.46
C ARG A 499 5.30 57.05 -1.88
N VAL A 500 6.55 57.10 -1.41
CA VAL A 500 7.53 58.14 -1.76
C VAL A 500 8.66 57.63 -2.66
N GLY A 501 8.75 56.32 -2.86
CA GLY A 501 9.70 55.74 -3.80
C GLY A 501 9.49 54.24 -4.02
N VAL A 502 9.93 53.76 -5.18
CA VAL A 502 10.05 52.34 -5.49
C VAL A 502 11.43 52.11 -6.09
N ARG A 503 12.13 51.09 -5.60
CA ARG A 503 13.42 50.70 -6.15
C ARG A 503 13.42 49.22 -6.52
N PRO A 504 13.90 48.84 -7.72
CA PRO A 504 14.26 47.45 -7.99
C PRO A 504 15.33 47.00 -7.00
N LEU A 505 15.31 45.71 -6.68
CA LEU A 505 16.33 45.07 -5.87
C LEU A 505 17.04 44.03 -6.72
N ASP A 506 18.37 44.02 -6.67
CA ASP A 506 19.17 43.11 -7.46
C ASP A 506 19.08 41.68 -6.92
N PRO A 507 19.07 40.66 -7.80
CA PRO A 507 19.21 39.27 -7.39
C PRO A 507 20.45 39.07 -6.48
N GLY A 508 20.29 38.31 -5.40
CA GLY A 508 21.33 38.08 -4.39
C GLY A 508 21.36 39.12 -3.27
N ALA A 509 20.74 40.29 -3.43
CA ALA A 509 20.77 41.35 -2.43
C ALA A 509 20.21 40.88 -1.07
N ARG A 510 21.00 41.07 -0.01
CA ARG A 510 20.62 40.82 1.40
C ARG A 510 20.45 42.11 2.21
N ARG A 511 20.85 43.24 1.62
CA ARG A 511 20.76 44.58 2.20
C ARG A 511 20.28 45.52 1.11
N PHE A 512 19.77 46.68 1.52
CA PHE A 512 19.45 47.76 0.61
C PHE A 512 20.01 49.06 1.18
N ALA A 513 20.28 50.00 0.27
CA ALA A 513 20.56 51.39 0.57
C ALA A 513 19.87 52.22 -0.51
N VAL A 514 18.94 53.10 -0.12
CA VAL A 514 18.17 53.92 -1.06
C VAL A 514 18.12 55.36 -0.56
N LYS A 515 18.35 56.31 -1.47
CA LYS A 515 18.19 57.74 -1.20
C LYS A 515 16.80 58.19 -1.62
N VAL A 516 16.11 58.92 -0.76
CA VAL A 516 14.77 59.47 -1.01
C VAL A 516 14.77 60.95 -0.67
N ALA A 517 14.15 61.76 -1.53
CA ALA A 517 13.93 63.17 -1.25
C ALA A 517 12.67 63.32 -0.39
N LEU A 518 12.80 63.95 0.77
CA LEU A 518 11.71 64.33 1.65
C LEU A 518 11.79 65.84 1.87
N ARG A 519 10.64 66.49 2.10
CA ARG A 519 10.63 67.94 2.31
C ARG A 519 11.35 68.29 3.62
N PRO A 520 12.33 69.22 3.62
CA PRO A 520 13.00 69.68 4.83
C PRO A 520 12.08 70.39 5.82
N GLY A 521 12.55 70.58 7.05
CA GLY A 521 11.87 71.30 8.13
C GLY A 521 10.70 70.54 8.74
N ARG A 522 10.63 69.20 8.55
CA ARG A 522 9.51 68.37 9.02
C ARG A 522 9.98 67.07 9.64
N ALA A 523 9.26 66.63 10.68
CA ALA A 523 9.40 65.28 11.21
C ALA A 523 8.68 64.28 10.29
N TRP A 524 9.44 63.31 9.77
CA TRP A 524 8.94 62.25 8.90
C TRP A 524 8.99 60.91 9.61
N THR A 525 7.88 60.17 9.54
CA THR A 525 7.85 58.75 9.87
C THR A 525 7.95 57.93 8.58
N VAL A 526 8.99 57.11 8.46
CA VAL A 526 9.30 56.31 7.27
C VAL A 526 9.22 54.82 7.57
N ARG A 527 8.83 54.02 6.56
CA ARG A 527 8.90 52.56 6.58
C ARG A 527 9.18 52.03 5.19
N VAL A 528 9.73 50.83 5.11
CA VAL A 528 9.98 50.16 3.83
C VAL A 528 9.18 48.88 3.73
N THR A 529 8.70 48.58 2.53
CA THR A 529 8.00 47.33 2.22
C THR A 529 8.80 46.54 1.19
N TYR A 530 9.20 45.33 1.55
CA TYR A 530 9.83 44.37 0.66
C TYR A 530 8.77 43.51 -0.01
N THR A 531 8.74 43.54 -1.34
CA THR A 531 7.87 42.72 -2.17
C THR A 531 8.70 41.89 -3.15
N ASN A 532 8.39 40.61 -3.26
CA ASN A 532 8.87 39.76 -4.34
C ASN A 532 7.70 38.89 -4.81
N PRO A 533 6.90 39.35 -5.80
CA PRO A 533 5.64 38.73 -6.18
C PRO A 533 5.79 37.24 -6.49
N GLY A 534 4.93 36.41 -5.89
CA GLY A 534 4.95 34.95 -6.06
C GLY A 534 6.06 34.22 -5.32
N LEU A 535 7.10 34.91 -4.85
CA LEU A 535 8.26 34.30 -4.18
C LEU A 535 8.23 34.49 -2.66
N ILE A 536 7.70 35.60 -2.15
CA ILE A 536 7.50 35.82 -0.71
C ILE A 536 6.18 36.53 -0.44
N VAL A 537 5.70 36.41 0.80
CA VAL A 537 4.64 37.29 1.31
C VAL A 537 5.24 38.68 1.53
N ARG A 538 4.55 39.70 0.99
CA ARG A 538 4.89 41.13 1.19
C ARG A 538 5.08 41.43 2.67
N THR A 539 6.18 42.09 3.01
CA THR A 539 6.52 42.41 4.41
C THR A 539 6.95 43.86 4.56
N THR A 540 6.45 44.53 5.59
CA THR A 540 6.76 45.93 5.91
C THR A 540 7.63 46.00 7.17
N SER A 541 8.61 46.89 7.20
CA SER A 541 9.48 47.11 8.34
C SER A 541 8.73 47.78 9.49
N ARG A 542 9.31 47.76 10.69
CA ARG A 542 8.97 48.77 11.71
C ARG A 542 9.26 50.15 11.14
N HIS A 543 8.47 51.14 11.54
CA HIS A 543 8.70 52.52 11.13
C HIS A 543 9.86 53.14 11.91
N ARG A 544 10.47 54.18 11.35
CA ARG A 544 11.47 55.04 11.99
C ARG A 544 11.08 56.49 11.79
N THR A 545 11.48 57.35 12.71
CA THR A 545 11.23 58.79 12.60
C THR A 545 12.56 59.51 12.47
N LEU A 546 12.58 60.56 11.65
CA LEU A 546 13.68 61.50 11.53
C LEU A 546 13.13 62.91 11.30
N VAL A 547 13.94 63.91 11.61
CA VAL A 547 13.74 65.27 11.12
C VAL A 547 14.65 65.44 9.91
N VAL A 548 14.12 65.99 8.82
CA VAL A 548 14.81 66.25 7.56
C VAL A 548 15.00 67.74 7.39
#